data_AF-A0AAW9CJQ2-F1
#
_entry.id   AF-A0AAW9CJQ2-F1
#
_cell.length_a   1.000
_cell.length_b   1.000
_cell.length_c   1.000
_cell.angle_alpha   90.00
_cell.angle_beta   90.00
_cell.angle_gamma   90.00
#
_symmetry.space_group_name_H-M   'P 1'
#
loop_
_entity.id
_entity.type
_entity.pdbx_description
1 polymer ?
#
loop_
_entity_poly.entity_id
_entity_poly.type
_entity_poly.pdbx_seq_one_letter_code
_entity_poly.pdbx_strand_id
1 'polypeptide(L)'
;MARQSTSIPFEPSSSSDLARTRVGIVDGKRISLGVQGDALRGFVLERRCKSPGGPVSTQRVGLRDPAAVAAFVEHDPYAAQLGIDYRALLDVHRAADDANLPGALAAHDARHAYAANDASGAGSTTERAAAAHAAPAASIAPCAQPEFAVECEHDGALLALMRRICMSCGATQCFYHWFVVDEDAGEFTTHDLLIGGAPAWAQRYVHQHWHLNDPAVAHARDNTQPLRGSALAGLRPDHWLNHYARTQGLGSNVFFPAHRRDVSTFGLLHVATPQPSPHGEDALWRNRRVLRGLANEMLEWRVVRRRRELAQEFSLAAQDVLALRLVARGGGARHVAEELQLDERAVYQLFTAINRKMDSKHIKSSATKARRLGLLAEGYISK
;
A
#
# COMPACT_ATOMS: atom_id res chain seq x y z
N MET A 1 27.76 27.35 -6.45
CA MET A 1 27.13 27.58 -5.13
C MET A 1 26.50 26.28 -4.67
N ALA A 2 27.17 25.55 -3.76
CA ALA A 2 26.68 24.29 -3.21
C ALA A 2 25.54 24.57 -2.22
N ARG A 3 24.33 24.10 -2.52
CA ARG A 3 23.20 24.16 -1.58
C ARG A 3 23.41 23.10 -0.51
N GLN A 4 23.56 23.55 0.73
CA GLN A 4 23.63 22.69 1.90
C GLN A 4 22.31 21.89 2.00
N SER A 5 22.39 20.57 1.80
CA SER A 5 21.30 19.64 2.13
C SER A 5 21.29 19.46 3.64
N THR A 6 20.26 19.97 4.31
CA THR A 6 20.06 19.72 5.73
C THR A 6 19.39 18.35 5.89
N SER A 7 20.19 17.30 6.04
CA SER A 7 19.73 15.98 6.47
C SER A 7 19.51 16.02 7.99
N ILE A 8 18.27 15.98 8.46
CA ILE A 8 17.96 15.82 9.88
C ILE A 8 17.97 14.31 10.18
N PRO A 9 18.67 13.84 11.23
CA PRO A 9 18.69 12.42 11.62
C PRO A 9 17.30 11.91 12.04
N PHE A 10 17.01 10.63 11.72
CA PHE A 10 15.70 10.00 11.81
C PHE A 10 15.36 9.45 13.22
N GLU A 11 14.11 9.62 13.66
CA GLU A 11 13.55 8.93 14.83
C GLU A 11 12.71 7.69 14.42
N PRO A 12 12.84 6.55 15.12
CA PRO A 12 12.02 5.35 14.87
C PRO A 12 10.58 5.51 15.42
N SER A 13 9.58 5.13 14.62
CA SER A 13 8.18 5.01 15.07
C SER A 13 7.94 3.64 15.70
N SER A 14 7.35 3.62 16.90
CA SER A 14 6.95 2.44 17.65
C SER A 14 5.52 1.99 17.28
N SER A 15 5.34 1.39 16.11
CA SER A 15 4.15 0.59 15.78
C SER A 15 4.63 -0.72 15.19
N SER A 16 4.02 -1.84 15.55
CA SER A 16 4.52 -3.21 15.34
C SER A 16 4.51 -3.72 13.89
N ASP A 17 4.42 -2.82 12.90
CA ASP A 17 4.83 -3.12 11.54
C ASP A 17 6.26 -2.62 11.39
N LEU A 18 7.13 -3.32 10.67
CA LEU A 18 8.52 -2.93 10.41
C LEU A 18 8.68 -1.65 9.55
N ALA A 19 7.77 -0.69 9.70
CA ALA A 19 7.71 0.65 9.12
C ALA A 19 8.81 1.56 9.68
N ARG A 20 10.07 1.23 9.37
CA ARG A 20 11.15 2.21 9.49
C ARG A 20 10.98 3.23 8.39
N THR A 21 10.42 4.38 8.76
CA THR A 21 10.18 5.48 7.82
C THR A 21 11.33 6.48 7.92
N ARG A 22 11.99 6.77 6.80
CA ARG A 22 12.99 7.83 6.66
C ARG A 22 12.35 9.01 5.94
N VAL A 23 12.33 10.21 6.52
CA VAL A 23 11.77 11.43 5.92
C VAL A 23 12.84 12.51 5.68
N GLY A 24 12.94 13.02 4.45
CA GLY A 24 13.84 14.11 4.06
C GLY A 24 13.15 15.18 3.22
N ILE A 25 13.85 16.29 2.97
CA ILE A 25 13.42 17.33 2.03
C ILE A 25 14.40 17.36 0.86
N VAL A 26 13.87 17.17 -0.36
CA VAL A 26 14.65 17.24 -1.61
C VAL A 26 13.91 18.16 -2.57
N ASP A 27 14.59 19.20 -3.06
CA ASP A 27 14.01 20.23 -3.95
C ASP A 27 12.69 20.83 -3.43
N GLY A 28 12.62 21.07 -2.11
CA GLY A 28 11.43 21.61 -1.43
C GLY A 28 10.27 20.60 -1.28
N LYS A 29 10.41 19.37 -1.79
CA LYS A 29 9.45 18.29 -1.62
C LYS A 29 9.81 17.46 -0.39
N ARG A 30 8.82 17.10 0.42
CA ARG A 30 9.01 16.14 1.52
C ARG A 30 8.93 14.73 0.95
N ILE A 31 10.03 13.98 1.02
CA ILE A 31 10.09 12.59 0.58
C ILE A 31 10.21 11.70 1.81
N SER A 32 9.43 10.63 1.86
CA SER A 32 9.56 9.58 2.87
C SER A 32 9.72 8.21 2.24
N LEU A 33 10.66 7.43 2.76
CA LEU A 33 10.92 6.05 2.38
C LEU A 33 10.53 5.13 3.52
N GLY A 34 9.90 4.00 3.25
CA GLY A 34 9.51 3.04 4.29
C GLY A 34 9.47 1.62 3.76
N VAL A 35 9.50 0.65 4.67
CA VAL A 35 9.25 -0.76 4.36
C VAL A 35 8.01 -1.21 5.13
N GLN A 36 7.10 -1.92 4.48
CA GLN A 36 5.88 -2.43 5.10
C GLN A 36 5.63 -3.87 4.67
N GLY A 37 5.14 -4.70 5.59
CA GLY A 37 4.72 -6.07 5.30
C GLY A 37 5.22 -7.07 6.32
N ASP A 38 5.16 -8.34 5.95
CA ASP A 38 5.61 -9.48 6.76
C ASP A 38 6.47 -10.46 5.96
N ALA A 39 7.22 -11.32 6.66
CA ALA A 39 8.13 -12.28 6.03
C ALA A 39 7.41 -13.36 5.18
N LEU A 40 6.22 -13.79 5.60
CA LEU A 40 5.45 -14.86 4.96
C LEU A 40 4.80 -14.41 3.65
N ARG A 41 4.29 -13.18 3.61
CA ARG A 41 3.49 -12.65 2.49
C ARG A 41 4.21 -11.55 1.71
N GLY A 42 5.36 -11.11 2.21
CA GLY A 42 6.32 -10.27 1.53
C GLY A 42 6.23 -8.80 1.93
N PHE A 43 7.36 -8.12 1.82
CA PHE A 43 7.48 -6.71 2.11
C PHE A 43 7.38 -5.85 0.84
N VAL A 44 6.95 -4.60 1.01
CA VAL A 44 7.01 -3.55 0.00
C VAL A 44 7.91 -2.42 0.46
N LEU A 45 8.68 -1.87 -0.48
CA LEU A 45 9.34 -0.58 -0.35
C LEU A 45 8.35 0.51 -0.77
N GLU A 46 8.07 1.42 0.14
CA GLU A 46 7.24 2.60 -0.06
C GLU A 46 8.12 3.84 -0.28
N ARG A 47 7.81 4.61 -1.31
CA ARG A 47 8.33 5.96 -1.52
C ARG A 47 7.15 6.91 -1.65
N ARG A 48 7.03 7.83 -0.69
CA ARG A 48 5.99 8.86 -0.64
C ARG A 48 6.61 10.22 -0.83
N CYS A 49 5.98 11.07 -1.63
CA CYS A 49 6.43 12.41 -1.94
C CYS A 49 5.27 13.39 -1.81
N LYS A 50 5.48 14.43 -1.03
CA LYS A 50 4.54 15.54 -0.84
C LYS A 50 5.19 16.83 -1.31
N SER A 51 4.67 17.38 -2.40
CA SER A 51 5.02 18.73 -2.84
C SER A 51 4.29 19.78 -1.99
N PRO A 52 4.89 20.96 -1.75
CA PRO A 52 4.18 22.08 -1.13
C PRO A 52 2.93 22.44 -1.96
N GLY A 53 1.75 22.42 -1.33
CA GLY A 53 0.48 22.72 -1.99
C GLY A 53 0.02 21.73 -3.08
N GLY A 54 0.79 20.67 -3.34
CA GLY A 54 0.48 19.68 -4.38
C GLY A 54 -0.02 18.34 -3.81
N PRO A 55 -0.45 17.42 -4.69
CA PRO A 55 -0.88 16.09 -4.28
C PRO A 55 0.23 15.31 -3.59
N VAL A 56 -0.19 14.42 -2.71
CA VAL A 56 0.68 13.37 -2.18
C VAL A 56 0.76 12.24 -3.21
N SER A 57 1.96 11.85 -3.58
CA SER A 57 2.20 10.68 -4.42
C SER A 57 2.87 9.58 -3.60
N THR A 58 2.37 8.34 -3.69
CA THR A 58 2.98 7.19 -3.02
C THR A 58 3.19 6.08 -4.03
N GLN A 59 4.37 5.48 -4.05
CA GLN A 59 4.72 4.37 -4.91
C GLN A 59 5.18 3.20 -4.05
N ARG A 60 4.69 1.99 -4.34
CA ARG A 60 5.03 0.77 -3.59
C ARG A 60 5.49 -0.32 -4.54
N VAL A 61 6.66 -0.89 -4.29
CA VAL A 61 7.23 -2.01 -5.06
C VAL A 61 7.57 -3.18 -4.13
N GLY A 62 7.36 -4.41 -4.58
CA GLY A 62 7.66 -5.60 -3.77
C GLY A 62 9.15 -5.83 -3.61
N LEU A 63 9.59 -6.15 -2.38
CA LEU A 63 11.00 -6.39 -2.05
C LEU A 63 11.50 -7.79 -2.43
N ARG A 64 10.60 -8.71 -2.80
CA ARG A 64 10.94 -10.08 -3.23
C ARG A 64 11.67 -10.16 -4.57
N ASP A 65 11.65 -9.10 -5.35
CA ASP A 65 12.32 -9.03 -6.67
C ASP A 65 13.46 -8.00 -6.60
N PRO A 66 14.71 -8.45 -6.36
CA PRO A 66 15.84 -7.55 -6.25
C PRO A 66 16.08 -6.72 -7.51
N ALA A 67 15.76 -7.24 -8.70
CA ALA A 67 15.92 -6.51 -9.95
C ALA A 67 14.89 -5.37 -10.06
N ALA A 68 13.64 -5.63 -9.68
CA ALA A 68 12.63 -4.57 -9.59
C ALA A 68 13.01 -3.51 -8.56
N VAL A 69 13.52 -3.90 -7.39
CA VAL A 69 13.97 -2.93 -6.37
C VAL A 69 15.13 -2.09 -6.87
N ALA A 70 16.14 -2.70 -7.50
CA ALA A 70 17.27 -1.99 -8.08
C ALA A 70 16.80 -0.98 -9.15
N ALA A 71 15.94 -1.41 -10.07
CA ALA A 71 15.37 -0.54 -11.09
C ALA A 71 14.53 0.60 -10.49
N PHE A 72 13.77 0.33 -9.43
CA PHE A 72 12.97 1.33 -8.71
C PHE A 72 13.83 2.43 -8.09
N VAL A 73 14.96 2.04 -7.47
CA VAL A 73 15.92 2.97 -6.85
C VAL A 73 16.70 3.74 -7.92
N GLU A 74 17.21 3.05 -8.94
CA GLU A 74 18.00 3.64 -10.03
C GLU A 74 17.20 4.70 -10.80
N HIS A 75 15.93 4.44 -11.06
CA HIS A 75 15.07 5.34 -11.82
C HIS A 75 14.29 6.34 -10.96
N ASP A 76 14.55 6.37 -9.64
CA ASP A 76 14.03 7.44 -8.80
C ASP A 76 14.64 8.78 -9.25
N PRO A 77 13.85 9.81 -9.57
CA PRO A 77 14.36 11.13 -9.95
C PRO A 77 15.30 11.76 -8.91
N TYR A 78 15.23 11.29 -7.67
CA TYR A 78 16.02 11.75 -6.54
C TYR A 78 17.04 10.70 -6.04
N ALA A 79 17.37 9.70 -6.87
CA ALA A 79 18.26 8.60 -6.49
C ALA A 79 19.62 9.07 -5.95
N ALA A 80 20.18 10.13 -6.55
CA ALA A 80 21.47 10.69 -6.12
C ALA A 80 21.42 11.23 -4.68
N GLN A 81 20.31 11.85 -4.28
CA GLN A 81 20.11 12.40 -2.94
C GLN A 81 19.66 11.33 -1.94
N LEU A 82 18.87 10.35 -2.39
CA LEU A 82 18.26 9.32 -1.54
C LEU A 82 19.09 8.04 -1.41
N GLY A 83 20.18 7.89 -2.16
CA GLY A 83 20.92 6.63 -2.26
C GLY A 83 21.49 6.10 -0.94
N ILE A 84 21.84 6.97 0.01
CA ILE A 84 22.24 6.55 1.37
C ILE A 84 21.03 6.02 2.14
N ASP A 85 19.89 6.69 2.05
CA ASP A 85 18.68 6.32 2.77
C ASP A 85 18.07 5.02 2.25
N TYR A 86 18.05 4.81 0.93
CA TYR A 86 17.65 3.55 0.33
C TYR A 86 18.53 2.39 0.82
N ARG A 87 19.86 2.55 0.79
CA ARG A 87 20.78 1.51 1.28
C ARG A 87 20.55 1.20 2.74
N ALA A 88 20.53 2.23 3.60
CA ALA A 88 20.34 2.03 5.03
C ALA A 88 18.99 1.39 5.38
N LEU A 89 17.94 1.69 4.61
CA LEU A 89 16.62 1.06 4.78
C LEU A 89 16.63 -0.41 4.33
N LEU A 90 17.23 -0.71 3.17
CA LEU A 90 17.30 -2.05 2.61
C LEU A 90 18.25 -2.96 3.40
N ASP A 91 19.36 -2.46 3.91
CA ASP A 91 20.32 -3.23 4.72
C ASP A 91 19.69 -3.67 6.05
N VAL A 92 18.92 -2.77 6.67
CA VAL A 92 18.13 -3.11 7.86
C VAL A 92 17.12 -4.21 7.57
N HIS A 93 16.41 -4.11 6.45
CA HIS A 93 15.41 -5.12 6.07
C HIS A 93 16.08 -6.47 5.83
N ARG A 94 17.20 -6.52 5.09
CA ARG A 94 17.97 -7.76 4.89
C ARG A 94 18.41 -8.37 6.22
N ALA A 95 18.94 -7.56 7.14
CA ALA A 95 19.34 -8.05 8.46
C ALA A 95 18.16 -8.61 9.27
N ALA A 96 16.97 -8.01 9.15
CA ALA A 96 15.75 -8.50 9.80
C ALA A 96 15.23 -9.80 9.16
N ASP A 97 15.32 -9.93 7.83
CA ASP A 97 14.96 -11.15 7.11
C ASP A 97 15.93 -12.29 7.43
N ASP A 98 17.22 -12.00 7.50
CA ASP A 98 18.28 -12.96 7.89
C ASP A 98 18.09 -13.45 9.34
N ALA A 99 17.66 -12.57 10.24
CA ALA A 99 17.34 -12.94 11.62
C ALA A 99 16.07 -13.81 11.75
N ASN A 100 15.12 -13.65 10.83
CA ASN A 100 13.87 -14.42 10.78
C ASN A 100 13.98 -15.75 10.01
N LEU A 101 15.13 -16.03 9.37
CA LEU A 101 15.42 -17.33 8.77
C LEU A 101 15.65 -18.39 9.88
N PRO A 102 14.99 -19.56 9.84
CA PRO A 102 15.03 -20.58 10.90
C PRO A 102 16.37 -21.31 11.10
N GLY A 103 17.51 -20.68 10.78
CA GLY A 103 18.86 -21.20 11.00
C GLY A 103 19.84 -20.23 11.69
N ALA A 104 19.49 -18.97 11.91
CA ALA A 104 20.43 -17.96 12.42
C ALA A 104 20.79 -18.15 13.91
N LEU A 105 19.84 -18.60 14.74
CA LEU A 105 20.10 -18.91 16.15
C LEU A 105 20.92 -20.21 16.33
N ALA A 106 20.72 -21.21 15.47
CA ALA A 106 21.49 -22.46 15.50
C ALA A 106 22.98 -22.25 15.12
N ALA A 107 23.27 -21.28 14.25
CA ALA A 107 24.64 -20.97 13.84
C ALA A 107 25.41 -20.12 14.87
N HIS A 108 24.72 -19.37 15.73
CA HIS A 108 25.37 -18.56 16.78
C HIS A 108 25.84 -19.44 17.96
N ASP A 109 25.03 -20.42 18.35
CA ASP A 109 25.39 -21.39 19.40
C ASP A 109 26.50 -22.36 18.94
N ALA A 110 26.52 -22.74 17.66
CA ALA A 110 27.56 -23.62 17.11
C ALA A 110 28.95 -22.97 17.06
N ARG A 111 29.03 -21.64 16.88
CA ARG A 111 30.31 -20.91 16.84
C ARG A 111 30.91 -20.67 18.23
N HIS A 112 30.09 -20.62 19.28
CA HIS A 112 30.56 -20.56 20.66
C HIS A 112 30.91 -21.94 21.24
N ALA A 113 30.32 -23.02 20.72
CA ALA A 113 30.63 -24.38 21.17
C ALA A 113 31.99 -24.93 20.66
N TYR A 114 32.55 -24.37 19.58
CA TYR A 114 33.81 -24.87 18.99
C TYR A 114 35.09 -24.20 19.54
N ALA A 115 34.98 -23.24 20.46
CA ALA A 115 36.13 -22.53 21.03
C ALA A 115 36.54 -23.00 22.44
N ALA A 116 35.89 -24.04 22.98
CA ALA A 116 36.16 -24.55 24.32
C ALA A 116 36.20 -26.09 24.34
N ASN A 117 37.12 -26.70 23.57
CA ASN A 117 37.54 -28.07 23.86
C ASN A 117 38.90 -28.41 23.21
N ASP A 118 39.94 -27.72 23.67
CA ASP A 118 41.32 -28.21 23.56
C ASP A 118 41.91 -28.33 24.96
N ALA A 119 41.66 -29.48 25.61
CA ALA A 119 42.51 -30.00 26.68
C ALA A 119 42.10 -31.44 27.06
N SER A 120 42.96 -32.39 26.68
CA SER A 120 43.36 -33.60 27.44
C SER A 120 42.32 -34.64 27.89
N GLY A 121 42.61 -35.91 27.59
CA GLY A 121 42.49 -36.99 28.59
C GLY A 121 41.75 -38.26 28.15
N ALA A 122 42.52 -39.35 28.07
CA ALA A 122 42.17 -40.74 27.88
C ALA A 122 40.92 -41.29 28.60
N GLY A 123 40.33 -42.34 28.01
CA GLY A 123 39.97 -43.54 28.78
C GLY A 123 38.49 -43.87 28.97
N SER A 124 37.98 -44.76 28.10
CA SER A 124 37.05 -45.87 28.36
C SER A 124 35.65 -45.64 28.98
N THR A 125 34.70 -46.34 28.34
CA THR A 125 33.45 -46.94 28.87
C THR A 125 32.33 -45.99 29.34
N THR A 126 31.27 -45.86 28.55
CA THR A 126 30.01 -46.61 28.74
C THR A 126 28.97 -46.17 27.72
N GLU A 127 28.46 -47.14 26.96
CA GLU A 127 27.18 -47.04 26.25
C GLU A 127 26.07 -46.74 27.25
N ARG A 128 25.53 -45.53 27.20
CA ARG A 128 24.19 -45.22 27.71
C ARG A 128 23.49 -44.32 26.72
N ALA A 129 22.49 -44.90 26.07
CA ALA A 129 21.52 -44.22 25.23
C ALA A 129 20.89 -43.04 26.00
N ALA A 130 21.33 -41.83 25.68
CA ALA A 130 20.56 -40.62 25.91
C ALA A 130 19.82 -40.33 24.61
N ALA A 131 18.56 -40.73 24.56
CA ALA A 131 17.62 -40.29 23.55
C ALA A 131 17.55 -38.76 23.62
N ALA A 132 18.27 -38.09 22.72
CA ALA A 132 18.08 -36.68 22.45
C ALA A 132 16.64 -36.52 21.97
N HIS A 133 15.76 -36.01 22.83
CA HIS A 133 14.51 -35.41 22.46
C HIS A 133 14.85 -34.25 21.52
N ALA A 134 14.96 -34.53 20.23
CA ALA A 134 14.87 -33.53 19.19
C ALA A 134 13.48 -32.90 19.34
N ALA A 135 13.44 -31.70 19.91
CA ALA A 135 12.24 -30.87 19.86
C ALA A 135 11.79 -30.84 18.39
N PRO A 136 10.51 -31.11 18.09
CA PRO A 136 10.05 -31.11 16.72
C PRO A 136 10.32 -29.71 16.18
N ALA A 137 11.15 -29.63 15.13
CA ALA A 137 11.24 -28.44 14.30
C ALA A 137 9.81 -28.08 13.95
N ALA A 138 9.31 -26.97 14.50
CA ALA A 138 7.96 -26.50 14.26
C ALA A 138 7.81 -26.38 12.74
N SER A 139 7.11 -27.35 12.15
CA SER A 139 6.69 -27.29 10.77
C SER A 139 5.79 -26.06 10.69
N ILE A 140 6.34 -24.97 10.17
CA ILE A 140 5.55 -23.80 9.82
C ILE A 140 4.59 -24.31 8.75
N ALA A 141 3.35 -24.60 9.15
CA ALA A 141 2.29 -24.95 8.21
C ALA A 141 2.30 -23.90 7.09
N PRO A 142 2.18 -24.30 5.81
CA PRO A 142 2.20 -23.35 4.71
C PRO A 142 1.08 -22.34 4.96
N CYS A 143 1.44 -21.12 5.30
CA CYS A 143 0.48 -20.04 5.50
C CYS A 143 -0.28 -19.89 4.18
N ALA A 144 -1.60 -20.15 4.22
CA ALA A 144 -2.43 -20.07 3.04
C ALA A 144 -2.26 -18.68 2.41
N GLN A 145 -1.92 -18.66 1.12
CA GLN A 145 -1.85 -17.39 0.39
C GLN A 145 -3.27 -16.80 0.34
N PRO A 146 -3.44 -15.49 0.58
CA PRO A 146 -4.75 -14.88 0.54
C PRO A 146 -5.38 -15.09 -0.84
N GLU A 147 -6.61 -15.54 -0.88
CA GLU A 147 -7.38 -15.72 -2.12
C GLU A 147 -8.08 -14.42 -2.51
N PHE A 148 -8.51 -13.63 -1.52
CA PHE A 148 -9.25 -12.38 -1.69
C PHE A 148 -8.51 -11.18 -1.10
N ALA A 149 -8.81 -9.97 -1.58
CA ALA A 149 -8.12 -8.77 -1.07
C ALA A 149 -8.41 -8.53 0.42
N VAL A 150 -9.61 -8.86 0.90
CA VAL A 150 -10.03 -8.69 2.31
C VAL A 150 -9.15 -9.45 3.31
N GLU A 151 -8.51 -10.54 2.86
CA GLU A 151 -7.61 -11.37 3.66
C GLU A 151 -6.18 -10.82 3.74
N CYS A 152 -5.86 -9.81 2.91
CA CYS A 152 -4.56 -9.17 2.94
C CYS A 152 -4.45 -8.25 4.15
N GLU A 153 -3.42 -8.41 4.97
CA GLU A 153 -3.21 -7.54 6.14
C GLU A 153 -2.45 -6.25 5.78
N HIS A 154 -1.60 -6.31 4.76
CA HIS A 154 -0.72 -5.21 4.34
C HIS A 154 -0.54 -5.17 2.81
N ASP A 155 0.07 -4.10 2.30
CA ASP A 155 0.23 -3.86 0.86
C ASP A 155 1.07 -4.94 0.15
N GLY A 156 2.06 -5.53 0.84
CA GLY A 156 2.83 -6.67 0.28
C GLY A 156 1.99 -7.90 -0.05
N ALA A 157 1.07 -8.30 0.83
CA ALA A 157 0.15 -9.40 0.57
C ALA A 157 -0.80 -9.07 -0.58
N LEU A 158 -1.30 -7.83 -0.63
CA LEU A 158 -2.15 -7.33 -1.71
C LEU A 158 -1.42 -7.31 -3.06
N LEU A 159 -0.15 -6.88 -3.08
CA LEU A 159 0.69 -6.88 -4.27
C LEU A 159 0.92 -8.30 -4.80
N ALA A 160 1.19 -9.25 -3.90
CA ALA A 160 1.39 -10.65 -4.26
C ALA A 160 0.10 -11.25 -4.87
N LEU A 161 -1.06 -10.98 -4.26
CA LEU A 161 -2.38 -11.36 -4.78
C LEU A 161 -2.62 -10.75 -6.17
N MET A 162 -2.43 -9.44 -6.32
CA MET A 162 -2.62 -8.71 -7.58
C MET A 162 -1.76 -9.30 -8.69
N ARG A 163 -0.46 -9.50 -8.44
CA ARG A 163 0.47 -10.08 -9.42
C ARG A 163 0.03 -11.48 -9.84
N ARG A 164 -0.29 -12.36 -8.88
CA ARG A 164 -0.69 -13.74 -9.15
C ARG A 164 -1.93 -13.81 -10.02
N ILE A 165 -2.97 -13.04 -9.69
CA ILE A 165 -4.22 -13.00 -10.48
C ILE A 165 -3.95 -12.42 -11.87
N CYS A 166 -3.28 -11.28 -11.97
CA CYS A 166 -2.97 -10.65 -13.26
C CYS A 166 -2.14 -11.58 -14.17
N MET A 167 -1.13 -12.26 -13.62
CA MET A 167 -0.31 -13.23 -14.35
C MET A 167 -1.12 -14.43 -14.83
N SER A 168 -2.02 -14.98 -13.99
CA SER A 168 -2.93 -16.05 -14.42
C SER A 168 -3.88 -15.62 -15.54
N CYS A 169 -4.13 -14.32 -15.66
CA CYS A 169 -4.93 -13.71 -16.73
C CYS A 169 -4.12 -13.37 -18.00
N GLY A 170 -2.82 -13.68 -18.03
CA GLY A 170 -1.93 -13.44 -19.18
C GLY A 170 -1.19 -12.11 -19.16
N ALA A 171 -1.21 -11.38 -18.05
CA ALA A 171 -0.48 -10.12 -17.90
C ALA A 171 0.98 -10.35 -17.50
N THR A 172 1.87 -9.50 -17.99
CA THR A 172 3.27 -9.43 -17.54
C THR A 172 3.56 -8.13 -16.79
N GLN A 173 2.70 -7.12 -16.97
CA GLN A 173 2.76 -5.83 -16.31
C GLN A 173 1.42 -5.57 -15.63
N CYS A 174 1.44 -5.14 -14.38
CA CYS A 174 0.23 -4.70 -13.70
C CYS A 174 0.54 -3.56 -12.72
N PHE A 175 -0.37 -2.60 -12.66
CA PHE A 175 -0.29 -1.44 -11.79
C PHE A 175 -1.67 -1.17 -11.22
N TYR A 176 -1.74 -0.83 -9.94
CA TYR A 176 -3.00 -0.40 -9.35
C TYR A 176 -2.87 1.03 -8.86
N HIS A 177 -3.67 1.91 -9.46
CA HIS A 177 -3.72 3.32 -9.12
C HIS A 177 -4.89 3.56 -8.18
N TRP A 178 -4.65 4.37 -7.17
CA TRP A 178 -5.64 4.85 -6.24
C TRP A 178 -5.59 6.37 -6.22
N PHE A 179 -6.73 7.01 -6.48
CA PHE A 179 -6.82 8.46 -6.54
C PHE A 179 -7.82 8.96 -5.50
N VAL A 180 -7.44 10.02 -4.78
CA VAL A 180 -8.38 10.79 -3.97
C VAL A 180 -8.53 12.15 -4.62
N VAL A 181 -9.78 12.53 -4.89
CA VAL A 181 -10.14 13.81 -5.51
C VAL A 181 -10.73 14.72 -4.44
N ASP A 182 -10.34 15.99 -4.43
CA ASP A 182 -11.09 17.02 -3.72
C ASP A 182 -12.31 17.38 -4.56
N GLU A 183 -13.52 17.13 -4.05
CA GLU A 183 -14.76 17.35 -4.79
C GLU A 183 -15.01 18.84 -5.10
N ASP A 184 -14.54 19.74 -4.23
CA ASP A 184 -14.75 21.18 -4.38
C ASP A 184 -13.82 21.76 -5.46
N ALA A 185 -12.55 21.35 -5.44
CA ALA A 185 -11.54 21.83 -6.39
C ALA A 185 -11.51 21.01 -7.69
N GLY A 186 -12.02 19.78 -7.67
CA GLY A 186 -11.90 18.83 -8.78
C GLY A 186 -10.47 18.33 -9.02
N GLU A 187 -9.53 18.61 -8.11
CA GLU A 187 -8.11 18.25 -8.22
C GLU A 187 -7.77 16.97 -7.45
N PHE A 188 -6.72 16.27 -7.89
CA PHE A 188 -6.19 15.15 -7.13
C PHE A 188 -5.48 15.64 -5.87
N THR A 189 -5.81 15.06 -4.73
CA THR A 189 -5.10 15.29 -3.46
C THR A 189 -4.12 14.17 -3.16
N THR A 190 -4.40 12.96 -3.64
CA THR A 190 -3.56 11.78 -3.45
C THR A 190 -3.54 10.91 -4.70
N HIS A 191 -2.34 10.42 -5.06
CA HIS A 191 -2.14 9.36 -6.04
C HIS A 191 -1.24 8.28 -5.44
N ASP A 192 -1.83 7.12 -5.14
CA ASP A 192 -1.11 5.94 -4.66
C ASP A 192 -0.98 4.92 -5.80
N LEU A 193 0.21 4.35 -5.97
CA LEU A 193 0.55 3.42 -7.05
C LEU A 193 1.19 2.15 -6.49
N LEU A 194 0.51 1.02 -6.66
CA LEU A 194 1.05 -0.31 -6.37
C LEU A 194 1.66 -0.92 -7.64
N ILE A 195 2.95 -1.21 -7.60
CA ILE A 195 3.77 -1.56 -8.78
C ILE A 195 3.94 -3.07 -8.84
N GLY A 196 3.18 -3.70 -9.75
CA GLY A 196 3.32 -5.12 -10.10
C GLY A 196 4.17 -5.37 -11.34
N GLY A 197 4.57 -4.33 -12.07
CA GLY A 197 5.35 -4.38 -13.31
C GLY A 197 6.66 -3.59 -13.27
N ALA A 198 7.04 -2.99 -14.40
CA ALA A 198 8.27 -2.24 -14.64
C ALA A 198 8.38 -0.98 -13.76
N PRO A 199 9.30 -0.95 -12.77
CA PRO A 199 9.39 0.17 -11.83
C PRO A 199 9.90 1.47 -12.47
N ALA A 200 10.75 1.37 -13.49
CA ALA A 200 11.25 2.52 -14.25
C ALA A 200 10.09 3.31 -14.91
N TRP A 201 9.11 2.58 -15.48
CA TRP A 201 7.90 3.20 -16.03
C TRP A 201 7.13 3.96 -14.95
N ALA A 202 6.86 3.30 -13.82
CA ALA A 202 6.09 3.87 -12.72
C ALA A 202 6.75 5.12 -12.12
N GLN A 203 8.07 5.11 -11.93
CA GLN A 203 8.84 6.27 -11.47
C GLN A 203 8.68 7.46 -12.40
N ARG A 204 8.89 7.23 -13.71
CA ARG A 204 8.75 8.30 -14.69
C ARG A 204 7.31 8.80 -14.80
N TYR A 205 6.34 7.91 -14.77
CA TYR A 205 4.91 8.23 -14.84
C TYR A 205 4.46 9.17 -13.72
N VAL A 206 4.87 8.89 -12.47
CA VAL A 206 4.57 9.75 -11.32
C VAL A 206 5.36 11.05 -11.39
N HIS A 207 6.66 11.00 -11.69
CA HIS A 207 7.52 12.18 -11.74
C HIS A 207 7.09 13.20 -12.80
N GLN A 208 6.67 12.74 -13.97
CA GLN A 208 6.21 13.60 -15.06
C GLN A 208 4.73 13.99 -14.93
N HIS A 209 4.07 13.62 -13.83
CA HIS A 209 2.65 13.87 -13.60
C HIS A 209 1.75 13.39 -14.75
N TRP A 210 2.13 12.30 -15.43
CA TRP A 210 1.40 11.81 -16.60
C TRP A 210 -0.04 11.40 -16.30
N HIS A 211 -0.34 11.01 -15.06
CA HIS A 211 -1.70 10.75 -14.59
C HIS A 211 -2.66 11.93 -14.75
N LEU A 212 -2.17 13.18 -14.77
CA LEU A 212 -3.03 14.35 -14.97
C LEU A 212 -3.59 14.43 -16.39
N ASN A 213 -2.87 13.88 -17.36
CA ASN A 213 -3.22 13.92 -18.79
C ASN A 213 -3.40 12.52 -19.38
N ASP A 214 -3.54 11.49 -18.53
CA ASP A 214 -3.76 10.13 -19.00
C ASP A 214 -5.25 9.95 -19.32
N PRO A 215 -5.62 9.67 -20.59
CA PRO A 215 -7.02 9.50 -20.95
C PRO A 215 -7.66 8.25 -20.31
N ALA A 216 -6.87 7.24 -19.91
CA ALA A 216 -7.38 6.12 -19.13
C ALA A 216 -7.78 6.56 -17.72
N VAL A 217 -6.99 7.45 -17.10
CA VAL A 217 -7.32 8.03 -15.77
C VAL A 217 -8.51 8.98 -15.88
N ALA A 218 -8.56 9.81 -16.92
CA ALA A 218 -9.72 10.69 -17.17
C ALA A 218 -11.00 9.88 -17.36
N HIS A 219 -10.97 8.80 -18.16
CA HIS A 219 -12.10 7.88 -18.29
C HIS A 219 -12.45 7.21 -16.96
N ALA A 220 -11.45 6.70 -16.24
CA ALA A 220 -11.65 6.01 -14.98
C ALA A 220 -12.20 6.92 -13.88
N ARG A 221 -12.07 8.25 -13.98
CA ARG A 221 -12.62 9.20 -13.02
C ARG A 221 -14.14 9.23 -13.04
N ASP A 222 -14.76 9.08 -14.21
CA ASP A 222 -16.21 9.28 -14.37
C ASP A 222 -16.94 8.03 -14.90
N ASN A 223 -16.20 6.99 -15.29
CA ASN A 223 -16.77 5.80 -15.90
C ASN A 223 -16.21 4.50 -15.29
N THR A 224 -17.10 3.54 -15.04
CA THR A 224 -16.78 2.22 -14.48
C THR A 224 -16.59 1.13 -15.54
N GLN A 225 -16.82 1.45 -16.81
CA GLN A 225 -16.65 0.50 -17.90
C GLN A 225 -15.16 0.24 -18.14
N PRO A 226 -14.73 -1.03 -18.21
CA PRO A 226 -13.37 -1.38 -18.61
C PRO A 226 -13.03 -0.81 -19.99
N LEU A 227 -11.76 -0.50 -20.21
CA LEU A 227 -11.27 0.17 -21.40
C LEU A 227 -10.07 -0.57 -21.98
N ARG A 228 -10.02 -0.72 -23.30
CA ARG A 228 -8.82 -1.21 -24.01
C ARG A 228 -7.93 -0.03 -24.40
N GLY A 229 -6.62 -0.26 -24.47
CA GLY A 229 -5.66 0.74 -24.95
C GLY A 229 -5.97 1.21 -26.36
N SER A 230 -6.42 0.31 -27.24
CA SER A 230 -6.89 0.66 -28.60
C SER A 230 -8.09 1.60 -28.63
N ALA A 231 -8.93 1.65 -27.59
CA ALA A 231 -10.03 2.63 -27.50
C ALA A 231 -9.52 4.04 -27.16
N LEU A 232 -8.28 4.16 -26.70
CA LEU A 232 -7.57 5.44 -26.50
C LEU A 232 -6.84 5.91 -27.77
N ALA A 233 -7.08 5.27 -28.92
CA ALA A 233 -6.45 5.53 -30.21
C ALA A 233 -6.88 6.87 -30.83
N GLY A 234 -6.49 7.96 -30.18
CA GLY A 234 -6.34 9.30 -30.75
C GLY A 234 -5.00 9.94 -30.35
N LEU A 235 -4.20 9.25 -29.53
CA LEU A 235 -2.91 9.73 -29.07
C LEU A 235 -1.85 9.58 -30.16
N ARG A 236 -1.00 10.61 -30.29
CA ARG A 236 0.09 10.62 -31.27
C ARG A 236 1.07 9.47 -31.02
N PRO A 237 1.77 8.94 -32.04
CA PRO A 237 2.71 7.82 -31.86
C PRO A 237 3.87 8.09 -30.89
N ASP A 238 4.28 9.35 -30.76
CA ASP A 238 5.31 9.87 -29.85
C ASP A 238 4.80 10.12 -28.43
N HIS A 239 3.48 10.06 -28.21
CA HIS A 239 2.89 10.18 -26.88
C HIS A 239 3.49 9.12 -25.95
N TRP A 240 3.80 9.50 -24.70
CA TRP A 240 4.51 8.65 -23.75
C TRP A 240 3.83 7.28 -23.53
N LEU A 241 2.49 7.25 -23.56
CA LEU A 241 1.69 6.03 -23.43
C LEU A 241 1.90 5.08 -24.61
N ASN A 242 2.18 5.61 -25.80
CA ASN A 242 2.42 4.83 -27.01
C ASN A 242 3.90 4.49 -27.20
N HIS A 243 4.82 5.43 -26.96
CA HIS A 243 6.23 5.19 -27.23
C HIS A 243 6.96 4.59 -26.04
N TYR A 244 6.98 5.30 -24.91
CA TYR A 244 7.78 4.89 -23.74
C TYR A 244 7.18 3.68 -23.02
N ALA A 245 5.86 3.55 -22.94
CA ALA A 245 5.24 2.38 -22.30
C ALA A 245 5.61 1.06 -23.03
N ARG A 246 5.67 1.08 -24.37
CA ARG A 246 6.07 -0.10 -25.16
C ARG A 246 7.48 -0.58 -24.85
N THR A 247 8.44 0.33 -24.64
CA THR A 247 9.83 -0.06 -24.30
C THR A 247 9.94 -0.71 -22.92
N GLN A 248 8.90 -0.57 -22.09
CA GLN A 248 8.80 -1.14 -20.75
C GLN A 248 7.93 -2.40 -20.72
N GLY A 249 7.55 -2.94 -21.89
CA GLY A 249 6.74 -4.16 -22.01
C GLY A 249 5.22 -3.92 -21.92
N LEU A 250 4.76 -2.67 -22.04
CA LEU A 250 3.34 -2.32 -22.08
C LEU A 250 2.84 -2.21 -23.53
N GLY A 251 2.93 -3.31 -24.28
CA GLY A 251 2.55 -3.40 -25.69
C GLY A 251 1.04 -3.27 -25.93
N SER A 252 0.25 -4.06 -25.21
CA SER A 252 -1.20 -4.02 -25.16
C SER A 252 -1.65 -3.68 -23.75
N ASN A 253 -2.61 -2.77 -23.61
CA ASN A 253 -3.04 -2.24 -22.32
C ASN A 253 -4.55 -2.45 -22.14
N VAL A 254 -4.98 -2.82 -20.94
CA VAL A 254 -6.39 -2.86 -20.55
C VAL A 254 -6.54 -2.27 -19.16
N PHE A 255 -7.59 -1.48 -18.97
CA PHE A 255 -7.84 -0.70 -17.77
C PHE A 255 -9.19 -1.09 -17.18
N PHE A 256 -9.22 -1.29 -15.86
CA PHE A 256 -10.42 -1.66 -15.11
C PHE A 256 -10.64 -0.63 -13.99
N PRO A 257 -11.49 0.38 -14.22
CA PRO A 257 -11.88 1.33 -13.19
C PRO A 257 -12.71 0.66 -12.10
N ALA A 258 -12.49 1.08 -10.86
CA ALA A 258 -13.24 0.68 -9.68
C ALA A 258 -13.76 1.92 -8.97
N HIS A 259 -15.03 1.89 -8.56
CA HIS A 259 -15.71 3.03 -7.96
C HIS A 259 -16.49 2.65 -6.73
N ARG A 260 -16.64 3.61 -5.83
CA ARG A 260 -17.57 3.56 -4.72
C ARG A 260 -18.33 4.88 -4.65
N ARG A 261 -19.62 4.82 -4.34
CA ARG A 261 -20.47 6.02 -4.26
C ARG A 261 -20.23 6.85 -3.00
N ASP A 262 -19.64 6.25 -1.97
CA ASP A 262 -19.57 6.81 -0.62
C ASP A 262 -18.26 7.55 -0.33
N VAL A 263 -17.37 7.67 -1.31
CA VAL A 263 -16.04 8.27 -1.16
C VAL A 263 -15.63 8.98 -2.44
N SER A 264 -14.91 10.11 -2.34
CA SER A 264 -14.33 10.84 -3.47
C SER A 264 -13.09 10.16 -4.06
N THR A 265 -13.09 8.82 -4.04
CA THR A 265 -11.96 7.98 -4.36
C THR A 265 -12.34 6.93 -5.39
N PHE A 266 -11.48 6.75 -6.38
CA PHE A 266 -11.59 5.68 -7.35
C PHE A 266 -10.27 4.91 -7.50
N GLY A 267 -10.40 3.66 -7.92
CA GLY A 267 -9.30 2.78 -8.26
C GLY A 267 -9.19 2.58 -9.78
N LEU A 268 -7.99 2.28 -10.26
CA LEU A 268 -7.76 1.88 -11.64
C LEU A 268 -6.72 0.77 -11.68
N LEU A 269 -7.17 -0.43 -12.03
CA LEU A 269 -6.26 -1.54 -12.35
C LEU A 269 -5.83 -1.43 -13.81
N HIS A 270 -4.54 -1.22 -14.04
CA HIS A 270 -3.90 -1.18 -15.34
C HIS A 270 -3.13 -2.48 -15.55
N VAL A 271 -3.50 -3.22 -16.59
CA VAL A 271 -2.93 -4.54 -16.92
C VAL A 271 -2.37 -4.49 -18.32
N ALA A 272 -1.17 -5.01 -18.52
CA ALA A 272 -0.52 -4.99 -19.83
C ALA A 272 0.34 -6.23 -20.12
N THR A 273 0.60 -6.42 -21.41
CA THR A 273 1.42 -7.50 -21.98
C THR A 273 2.29 -6.94 -23.11
N PRO A 274 3.49 -7.49 -23.38
CA PRO A 274 4.34 -7.05 -24.49
C PRO A 274 3.74 -7.38 -25.86
N GLN A 275 2.75 -8.27 -25.93
CA GLN A 275 2.11 -8.64 -27.19
C GLN A 275 1.41 -7.42 -27.82
N PRO A 276 1.50 -7.22 -29.14
CA PRO A 276 0.88 -6.09 -29.81
C PRO A 276 -0.65 -6.20 -29.82
N SER A 277 -1.31 -5.05 -29.90
CA SER A 277 -2.76 -4.95 -30.12
C SER A 277 -3.09 -5.43 -31.56
N PRO A 278 -4.24 -6.09 -31.79
CA PRO A 278 -5.29 -6.41 -30.82
C PRO A 278 -5.06 -7.68 -29.99
N HIS A 279 -4.15 -8.56 -30.42
CA HIS A 279 -3.99 -9.90 -29.83
C HIS A 279 -3.73 -9.89 -28.31
N GLY A 280 -2.83 -9.03 -27.84
CA GLY A 280 -2.55 -8.90 -26.41
C GLY A 280 -3.74 -8.36 -25.61
N GLU A 281 -4.46 -7.39 -26.17
CA GLU A 281 -5.67 -6.83 -25.54
C GLU A 281 -6.79 -7.87 -25.46
N ASP A 282 -7.02 -8.64 -26.53
CA ASP A 282 -8.03 -9.69 -26.56
C ASP A 282 -7.72 -10.79 -25.53
N ALA A 283 -6.45 -11.15 -25.35
CA ALA A 283 -6.04 -12.12 -24.34
C ALA A 283 -6.40 -11.67 -22.92
N LEU A 284 -6.06 -10.42 -22.58
CA LEU A 284 -6.42 -9.84 -21.28
C LEU A 284 -7.94 -9.68 -21.13
N TRP A 285 -8.63 -9.26 -22.19
CA TRP A 285 -10.07 -8.98 -22.18
C TRP A 285 -10.95 -10.22 -21.99
N ARG A 286 -10.48 -11.40 -22.37
CA ARG A 286 -11.15 -12.68 -22.06
C ARG A 286 -11.33 -12.85 -20.54
N ASN A 287 -10.39 -12.34 -19.74
CA ASN A 287 -10.38 -12.41 -18.28
C ASN A 287 -11.01 -11.20 -17.58
N ARG A 288 -11.72 -10.32 -18.31
CA ARG A 288 -12.25 -9.05 -17.80
C ARG A 288 -13.11 -9.16 -16.53
N ARG A 289 -13.80 -10.29 -16.33
CA ARG A 289 -14.64 -10.50 -15.12
C ARG A 289 -13.77 -10.60 -13.87
N VAL A 290 -12.71 -11.41 -13.94
CA VAL A 290 -11.76 -11.62 -12.84
C VAL A 290 -11.00 -10.32 -12.57
N LEU A 291 -10.47 -9.67 -13.61
CA LEU A 291 -9.70 -8.45 -13.47
C LEU A 291 -10.54 -7.27 -12.93
N ARG A 292 -11.80 -7.16 -13.36
CA ARG A 292 -12.74 -6.17 -12.80
C ARG A 292 -13.10 -6.47 -11.34
N GLY A 293 -13.29 -7.75 -10.99
CA GLY A 293 -13.50 -8.19 -9.61
C GLY A 293 -12.34 -7.77 -8.71
N LEU A 294 -11.11 -8.12 -9.13
CA LEU A 294 -9.88 -7.72 -8.45
C LEU A 294 -9.78 -6.21 -8.25
N ALA A 295 -10.05 -5.40 -9.28
CA ALA A 295 -10.00 -3.94 -9.16
C ALA A 295 -10.95 -3.41 -8.07
N ASN A 296 -12.18 -3.93 -8.00
CA ASN A 296 -13.14 -3.54 -6.96
C ASN A 296 -12.71 -4.02 -5.57
N GLU A 297 -12.25 -5.26 -5.44
CA GLU A 297 -11.76 -5.79 -4.16
C GLU A 297 -10.57 -4.97 -3.62
N MET A 298 -9.64 -4.59 -4.48
CA MET A 298 -8.52 -3.72 -4.11
C MET A 298 -8.98 -2.34 -3.65
N LEU A 299 -10.01 -1.75 -4.29
CA LEU A 299 -10.59 -0.48 -3.86
C LEU A 299 -11.24 -0.62 -2.48
N GLU A 300 -12.04 -1.66 -2.28
CA GLU A 300 -12.73 -1.92 -1.02
C GLU A 300 -11.75 -2.12 0.13
N TRP A 301 -10.72 -2.95 -0.08
CA TRP A 301 -9.68 -3.19 0.90
C TRP A 301 -9.03 -1.88 1.36
N ARG A 302 -8.67 -1.02 0.41
CA ARG A 302 -7.99 0.24 0.71
C ARG A 302 -8.91 1.26 1.39
N VAL A 303 -10.21 1.30 1.05
CA VAL A 303 -11.19 2.13 1.79
C VAL A 303 -11.29 1.66 3.24
N VAL A 304 -11.44 0.35 3.47
CA VAL A 304 -11.56 -0.22 4.81
C VAL A 304 -10.32 0.05 5.64
N ARG A 305 -9.13 -0.17 5.07
CA ARG A 305 -7.86 0.12 5.74
C ARG A 305 -7.73 1.61 6.07
N ARG A 306 -8.03 2.51 5.13
CA ARG A 306 -7.96 3.96 5.36
C ARG A 306 -8.87 4.43 6.48
N ARG A 307 -10.08 3.85 6.59
CA ARG A 307 -11.00 4.14 7.70
C ARG A 307 -10.44 3.70 9.04
N ARG A 308 -9.80 2.53 9.10
CA ARG A 308 -9.12 2.05 10.33
C ARG A 308 -7.97 2.96 10.71
N GLU A 309 -7.13 3.34 9.75
CA GLU A 309 -6.03 4.28 9.97
C GLU A 309 -6.52 5.63 10.49
N LEU A 310 -7.55 6.21 9.88
CA LEU A 310 -8.15 7.48 10.32
C LEU A 310 -8.76 7.36 11.72
N ALA A 311 -9.44 6.26 12.01
CA ALA A 311 -9.99 6.03 13.35
C ALA A 311 -8.86 5.95 14.40
N GLN A 312 -7.75 5.30 14.07
CA GLN A 312 -6.56 5.24 14.95
C GLN A 312 -5.89 6.61 15.09
N GLU A 313 -5.70 7.35 13.98
CA GLU A 313 -5.10 8.69 13.93
C GLU A 313 -5.83 9.66 14.88
N PHE A 314 -7.16 9.63 14.88
CA PHE A 314 -7.98 10.44 15.77
C PHE A 314 -8.31 9.76 17.11
N SER A 315 -7.77 8.57 17.38
CA SER A 315 -8.07 7.78 18.58
C SER A 315 -9.58 7.59 18.82
N LEU A 316 -10.34 7.37 17.75
CA LEU A 316 -11.79 7.19 17.75
C LEU A 316 -12.14 5.73 18.04
N ALA A 317 -12.99 5.55 19.05
CA ALA A 317 -13.60 4.25 19.34
C ALA A 317 -14.74 3.95 18.35
N ALA A 318 -15.19 2.69 18.29
CA ALA A 318 -16.32 2.29 17.43
C ALA A 318 -17.60 3.13 17.71
N GLN A 319 -17.88 3.41 18.99
CA GLN A 319 -18.97 4.28 19.40
C GLN A 319 -18.83 5.72 18.87
N ASP A 320 -17.60 6.25 18.81
CA ASP A 320 -17.35 7.60 18.31
C ASP A 320 -17.69 7.69 16.82
N VAL A 321 -17.27 6.66 16.06
CA VAL A 321 -17.56 6.56 14.63
C VAL A 321 -19.06 6.40 14.38
N LEU A 322 -19.76 5.61 15.20
CA LEU A 322 -21.22 5.44 15.08
C LEU A 322 -21.97 6.74 15.37
N ALA A 323 -21.61 7.45 16.44
CA ALA A 323 -22.15 8.78 16.75
C ALA A 323 -21.91 9.78 15.61
N LEU A 324 -20.69 9.82 15.06
CA LEU A 324 -20.36 10.65 13.91
C LEU A 324 -21.20 10.32 12.67
N ARG A 325 -21.46 9.03 12.39
CA ARG A 325 -22.34 8.60 11.28
C ARG A 325 -23.78 9.09 11.46
N LEU A 326 -24.34 8.93 12.66
CA LEU A 326 -25.70 9.37 12.95
C LEU A 326 -25.84 10.89 12.82
N VAL A 327 -24.87 11.65 13.34
CA VAL A 327 -24.86 13.11 13.20
C VAL A 327 -24.67 13.54 11.75
N ALA A 328 -23.81 12.86 10.98
CA ALA A 328 -23.61 13.16 9.56
C ALA A 328 -24.88 12.97 8.71
N ARG A 329 -25.78 12.08 9.14
CA ARG A 329 -27.11 11.83 8.56
C ARG A 329 -28.20 12.77 9.10
N GLY A 330 -27.85 13.74 9.94
CA GLY A 330 -28.78 14.72 10.51
C GLY A 330 -29.37 14.33 11.87
N GLY A 331 -28.91 13.23 12.48
CA GLY A 331 -29.34 12.82 13.83
C GLY A 331 -28.91 13.81 14.91
N GLY A 332 -29.80 14.05 15.88
CA GLY A 332 -29.54 14.84 17.09
C GLY A 332 -29.09 13.99 18.28
N ALA A 333 -28.83 14.63 19.42
CA ALA A 333 -28.38 13.96 20.64
C ALA A 333 -29.34 12.84 21.10
N ARG A 334 -30.65 13.08 21.03
CA ARG A 334 -31.68 12.09 21.37
C ARG A 334 -31.64 10.83 20.49
N HIS A 335 -31.53 11.00 19.17
CA HIS A 335 -31.42 9.86 18.24
C HIS A 335 -30.13 9.06 18.49
N VAL A 336 -29.01 9.76 18.77
CA VAL A 336 -27.76 9.10 19.13
C VAL A 336 -27.87 8.36 20.47
N ALA A 337 -28.59 8.93 21.45
CA ALA A 337 -28.83 8.33 22.75
C ALA A 337 -29.62 7.02 22.62
N GLU A 338 -30.70 7.04 21.84
CA GLU A 338 -31.54 5.88 21.55
C GLU A 338 -30.73 4.76 20.86
N GLU A 339 -29.97 5.09 19.81
CA GLU A 339 -29.21 4.10 19.03
C GLU A 339 -28.02 3.50 19.84
N LEU A 340 -27.36 4.32 20.66
CA LEU A 340 -26.23 3.86 21.49
C LEU A 340 -26.66 3.30 22.85
N GLN A 341 -27.96 3.32 23.17
CA GLN A 341 -28.49 2.95 24.49
C GLN A 341 -27.82 3.73 25.64
N LEU A 342 -27.61 5.03 25.42
CA LEU A 342 -27.01 5.96 26.38
C LEU A 342 -28.06 6.98 26.82
N ASP A 343 -27.82 7.63 27.95
CA ASP A 343 -28.59 8.84 28.31
C ASP A 343 -28.10 10.06 27.51
N GLU A 344 -28.97 11.06 27.33
CA GLU A 344 -28.62 12.26 26.55
C GLU A 344 -27.41 13.01 27.13
N ARG A 345 -27.22 13.02 28.45
CA ARG A 345 -26.07 13.69 29.09
C ARG A 345 -24.77 12.97 28.75
N ALA A 346 -24.74 11.64 28.74
CA ALA A 346 -23.62 10.84 28.28
C ALA A 346 -23.31 11.10 26.79
N VAL A 347 -24.34 11.30 25.95
CA VAL A 347 -24.13 11.69 24.54
C VAL A 347 -23.47 13.06 24.41
N TYR A 348 -23.85 14.06 25.21
CA TYR A 348 -23.17 15.36 25.19
C TYR A 348 -21.70 15.27 25.64
N GLN A 349 -21.39 14.40 26.61
CA GLN A 349 -20.01 14.11 27.00
C GLN A 349 -19.24 13.43 25.86
N LEU A 350 -19.86 12.44 25.20
CA LEU A 350 -19.31 11.77 24.02
C LEU A 350 -19.00 12.77 22.91
N PHE A 351 -19.95 13.66 22.57
CA PHE A 351 -19.74 14.72 21.58
C PHE A 351 -18.57 15.64 21.93
N THR A 352 -18.44 16.00 23.21
CA THR A 352 -17.33 16.83 23.69
C THR A 352 -15.99 16.12 23.52
N ALA A 353 -15.93 14.82 23.85
CA ALA A 353 -14.74 14.01 23.64
C ALA A 353 -14.37 13.87 22.16
N ILE A 354 -15.36 13.61 21.29
CA ILE A 354 -15.17 13.52 19.84
C ILE A 354 -14.65 14.85 19.28
N ASN A 355 -15.24 15.97 19.66
CA ASN A 355 -14.82 17.30 19.22
C ASN A 355 -13.37 17.60 19.59
N ARG A 356 -12.94 17.20 20.79
CA ARG A 356 -11.55 17.31 21.22
C ARG A 356 -10.62 16.42 20.38
N LYS A 357 -10.99 15.15 20.15
CA LYS A 357 -10.22 14.20 19.33
C LYS A 357 -10.04 14.67 17.89
N MET A 358 -11.11 15.23 17.32
CA MET A 358 -11.16 15.67 15.92
C MET A 358 -10.69 17.12 15.72
N ASP A 359 -10.28 17.81 16.79
CA ASP A 359 -9.95 19.24 16.81
C ASP A 359 -11.00 20.08 16.09
N SER A 360 -12.21 20.11 16.65
CA SER A 360 -13.39 20.73 16.04
C SER A 360 -14.27 21.38 17.10
N LYS A 361 -14.91 22.50 16.75
CA LYS A 361 -15.73 23.28 17.71
C LYS A 361 -17.06 22.62 18.05
N HIS A 362 -17.67 21.91 17.10
CA HIS A 362 -19.00 21.32 17.24
C HIS A 362 -19.08 19.94 16.59
N ILE A 363 -20.00 19.11 17.07
CA ILE A 363 -20.16 17.73 16.58
C ILE A 363 -20.53 17.67 15.09
N LYS A 364 -21.28 18.65 14.59
CA LYS A 364 -21.57 18.79 13.16
C LYS A 364 -20.30 19.05 12.34
N SER A 365 -19.39 19.88 12.84
CA SER A 365 -18.09 20.13 12.20
C SER A 365 -17.22 18.87 12.20
N SER A 366 -17.19 18.14 13.32
CA SER A 366 -16.49 16.85 13.44
C SER A 366 -17.05 15.81 12.45
N ALA A 367 -18.38 15.72 12.34
CA ALA A 367 -19.04 14.82 11.40
C ALA A 367 -18.77 15.18 9.93
N THR A 368 -18.82 16.47 9.58
CA THR A 368 -18.46 16.95 8.24
C THR A 368 -16.98 16.69 7.91
N LYS A 369 -16.07 16.94 8.86
CA LYS A 369 -14.64 16.63 8.72
C LYS A 369 -14.42 15.13 8.52
N ALA A 370 -15.04 14.28 9.34
CA ALA A 370 -14.96 12.83 9.22
C ALA A 370 -15.49 12.33 7.85
N ARG A 371 -16.59 12.89 7.36
CA ARG A 371 -17.14 12.59 6.02
C ARG A 371 -16.17 13.00 4.91
N ARG A 372 -15.65 14.24 4.94
CA ARG A 372 -14.67 14.73 3.93
C ARG A 372 -13.40 13.88 3.88
N LEU A 373 -12.97 13.33 5.02
CA LEU A 373 -11.82 12.44 5.10
C LEU A 373 -12.12 11.00 4.64
N GLY A 374 -13.37 10.66 4.32
CA GLY A 374 -13.79 9.31 3.92
C GLY A 374 -13.93 8.31 5.09
N LEU A 375 -13.86 8.80 6.35
CA LEU A 375 -14.00 7.95 7.55
C LEU A 375 -15.42 7.37 7.66
N LEU A 376 -16.42 8.15 7.26
CA LEU A 376 -17.83 7.76 7.30
C LEU A 376 -18.24 7.22 5.94
N ALA A 377 -18.78 6.01 5.90
CA ALA A 377 -19.47 5.50 4.73
C ALA A 377 -20.86 6.14 4.64
N GLU A 378 -21.27 6.60 3.46
CA GLU A 378 -22.67 6.60 3.08
C GLU A 378 -23.12 5.15 2.85
N GLY A 379 -23.31 4.40 3.93
CA GLY A 379 -23.94 3.09 3.86
C GLY A 379 -25.40 3.23 3.44
N TYR A 380 -25.80 2.44 2.44
CA TYR A 380 -27.15 2.23 1.91
C TYR A 380 -28.27 2.75 2.80
N ILE A 381 -28.99 3.76 2.31
CA ILE A 381 -30.39 3.94 2.69
C ILE A 381 -31.12 2.76 2.06
N SER A 382 -31.41 1.73 2.85
CA SER A 382 -32.60 0.93 2.58
C SER A 382 -33.76 1.87 2.84
N LYS A 383 -34.45 2.28 1.78
CA LYS A 383 -35.79 2.86 1.91
C LYS A 383 -36.77 1.75 2.22
#